data_AF-A0A2V0P238-F1
#
_entry.id   AF-A0A2V0P238-F1
#
_cell.length_a   1.000
_cell.length_b   1.000
_cell.length_c   1.000
_cell.angle_alpha   90.00
_cell.angle_beta   90.00
_cell.angle_gamma   90.00
#
_symmetry.space_group_name_H-M   'P 1'
#
loop_
_entity.id
_entity.type
_entity.pdbx_description
1 polymer ?
#
loop_
_entity_poly.entity_id
_entity_poly.type
_entity_poly.pdbx_seq_one_letter_code
_entity_poly.pdbx_strand_id
1 'polypeptide(L)'
;MSARAPSMLGRLAEKFYYDFSLHKKYFPNTPYNKYVVLRHNFTIVGGFMFLLTAPFPFVPAFPTMGMCPPGWDGSFVCEPDKHKALDMYKAYREGRKYEEPAAGAAAHH
;
A
#
# COMPACT_ATOMS: atom_id res chain seq x y z
N MET A 1 -14.62 -36.22 -30.52
CA MET A 1 -14.13 -35.42 -29.39
C MET A 1 -13.68 -34.07 -29.94
N SER A 2 -14.47 -33.01 -29.76
CA SER A 2 -14.15 -31.68 -30.29
C SER A 2 -13.16 -30.99 -29.34
N ALA A 3 -11.88 -30.93 -29.73
CA ALA A 3 -10.87 -30.18 -29.00
C ALA A 3 -11.11 -28.69 -29.25
N ARG A 4 -11.67 -27.99 -28.26
CA ARG A 4 -11.80 -26.53 -28.28
C ARG A 4 -10.39 -25.95 -28.30
N ALA A 5 -10.00 -25.30 -29.40
CA ALA A 5 -8.71 -24.61 -29.46
C ALA A 5 -8.58 -23.65 -28.26
N PRO A 6 -7.46 -23.65 -27.52
CA PRO A 6 -7.30 -22.74 -26.41
C PRO A 6 -7.43 -21.31 -26.93
N SER A 7 -8.21 -20.49 -26.23
CA SER A 7 -8.37 -19.07 -26.54
C SER A 7 -7.00 -18.41 -26.66
N MET A 8 -6.91 -17.32 -27.43
CA MET A 8 -5.65 -16.57 -27.60
C MET A 8 -5.03 -16.19 -26.24
N LEU A 9 -5.88 -15.86 -25.26
CA LEU A 9 -5.49 -15.60 -23.88
C LEU A 9 -4.86 -16.83 -23.20
N GLY A 10 -5.44 -18.01 -23.40
CA GLY A 10 -4.90 -19.28 -22.88
C GLY A 10 -3.52 -19.60 -23.43
N ARG A 11 -3.31 -19.42 -24.75
CA ARG A 11 -2.00 -19.62 -25.39
C ARG A 11 -0.95 -18.62 -24.89
N LEU A 12 -1.35 -17.37 -24.64
CA LEU A 12 -0.45 -16.35 -24.08
C LEU A 12 -0.10 -16.64 -22.62
N ALA A 13 -1.08 -17.05 -21.80
CA ALA A 13 -0.86 -17.42 -20.42
C ALA A 13 0.07 -18.65 -20.31
N GLU A 14 -0.13 -19.65 -21.17
CA GLU A 14 0.72 -20.84 -21.24
C GLU A 14 2.17 -20.47 -21.55
N LYS A 15 2.41 -19.63 -22.58
CA LYS A 15 3.76 -19.12 -22.89
C LYS A 15 4.36 -18.31 -21.73
N PHE A 16 3.56 -17.44 -21.10
CA PHE A 16 4.03 -16.65 -19.98
C PHE A 16 4.39 -17.52 -18.75
N TYR A 17 3.66 -18.62 -18.53
CA TYR A 17 3.89 -19.47 -17.37
C TYR A 17 5.07 -20.43 -17.57
N TYR A 18 5.20 -21.02 -18.77
CA TYR A 18 6.20 -22.07 -19.03
C TYR A 18 7.46 -21.56 -19.75
N ASP A 19 7.32 -20.70 -20.76
CA ASP A 19 8.46 -20.25 -21.57
C ASP A 19 9.15 -19.02 -20.97
N PHE A 20 8.37 -18.14 -20.34
CA PHE A 20 8.92 -16.92 -19.73
C PHE A 20 9.42 -17.19 -18.31
N SER A 21 10.74 -17.18 -18.13
CA SER A 21 11.37 -17.34 -16.82
C SER A 21 12.38 -16.23 -16.55
N LEU A 22 12.03 -15.32 -15.63
CA LEU A 22 12.93 -14.30 -15.12
C LEU A 22 14.11 -14.89 -14.35
N HIS A 23 13.94 -16.08 -13.77
CA HIS A 23 15.01 -16.82 -13.10
C HIS A 23 16.15 -17.14 -14.05
N LYS A 24 15.84 -17.75 -15.21
CA LYS A 24 16.84 -18.10 -16.23
C LYS A 24 17.54 -16.86 -16.80
N LYS A 25 16.83 -15.72 -16.89
CA LYS A 25 17.34 -14.49 -17.49
C LYS A 25 18.22 -13.65 -16.54
N TYR A 26 17.83 -13.54 -15.27
CA TYR A 26 18.47 -12.59 -14.34
C TYR A 26 19.11 -13.24 -13.11
N PHE A 27 18.75 -14.49 -12.78
CA PHE A 27 19.26 -15.21 -11.62
C PHE A 27 19.77 -16.63 -11.96
N PRO A 28 20.58 -16.80 -13.02
CA PRO A 28 20.97 -18.14 -13.50
C PRO A 28 21.76 -18.96 -12.46
N ASN A 29 22.49 -18.29 -11.55
CA ASN A 29 23.34 -18.93 -10.55
C ASN A 29 22.63 -19.24 -9.22
N THR A 30 21.35 -18.87 -9.08
CA THR A 30 20.59 -19.08 -7.85
C THR A 30 19.77 -20.37 -7.97
N PRO A 31 19.75 -21.27 -6.98
CA PRO A 31 18.85 -22.41 -6.98
C PRO A 31 17.37 -21.97 -7.13
N TYR A 32 16.60 -22.66 -7.98
CA TYR A 32 15.23 -22.25 -8.31
C TYR A 32 14.35 -22.06 -7.06
N ASN A 33 14.46 -22.94 -6.07
CA ASN A 33 13.69 -22.84 -4.81
C ASN A 33 13.96 -21.54 -4.06
N LYS A 34 15.23 -21.08 -4.02
CA LYS A 34 15.59 -19.80 -3.39
C LYS A 34 15.03 -18.62 -4.17
N TYR A 35 15.02 -18.71 -5.51
CA TYR A 35 14.40 -17.70 -6.35
C TYR A 35 12.89 -17.59 -6.13
N VAL A 36 12.17 -18.72 -5.97
CA VAL A 36 10.73 -18.70 -5.70
C VAL A 36 10.41 -18.03 -4.37
N VAL A 37 11.17 -18.33 -3.31
CA VAL A 37 11.03 -17.67 -2.00
C VAL A 37 11.32 -16.17 -2.10
N LEU A 38 12.38 -15.79 -2.83
CA LEU A 38 12.71 -14.38 -3.04
C LEU A 38 11.60 -13.64 -3.81
N ARG A 39 11.06 -14.25 -4.88
CA ARG A 39 9.94 -13.69 -5.64
C ARG A 39 8.72 -13.52 -4.76
N HIS A 40 8.41 -14.49 -3.90
CA HIS A 40 7.29 -14.41 -2.97
C HIS A 40 7.44 -13.23 -2.01
N ASN A 41 8.60 -13.11 -1.36
CA ASN A 41 8.90 -11.98 -0.47
C ASN A 41 8.86 -10.65 -1.20
N PHE A 42 9.41 -10.57 -2.41
CA PHE A 42 9.35 -9.36 -3.22
C PHE A 42 7.92 -8.97 -3.59
N THR A 43 7.07 -9.96 -3.89
CA THR A 43 5.66 -9.72 -4.19
C THR A 43 4.91 -9.20 -2.95
N ILE A 44 5.20 -9.74 -1.77
CA ILE A 44 4.62 -9.27 -0.51
C ILE A 44 5.07 -7.84 -0.21
N VAL A 45 6.37 -7.58 -0.21
CA VAL A 45 6.92 -6.25 0.11
C VAL A 45 6.47 -5.22 -0.92
N GLY A 46 6.54 -5.55 -2.21
CA GLY A 46 6.07 -4.67 -3.28
C GLY A 46 4.57 -4.39 -3.20
N GLY A 47 3.76 -5.43 -2.93
CA GLY A 47 2.32 -5.27 -2.74
C GLY A 47 1.97 -4.44 -1.50
N PHE A 48 2.67 -4.66 -0.38
CA PHE A 48 2.50 -3.88 0.84
C PHE A 48 2.83 -2.40 0.60
N MET A 49 3.97 -2.09 -0.01
CA MET A 49 4.34 -0.71 -0.32
C MET A 49 3.36 -0.06 -1.32
N PHE A 50 2.92 -0.79 -2.34
CA PHE A 50 1.91 -0.31 -3.28
C PHE A 50 0.61 0.08 -2.56
N LEU A 51 0.11 -0.78 -1.67
CA LEU A 51 -1.09 -0.53 -0.88
C LEU A 51 -0.95 0.64 0.09
N LEU A 52 0.24 0.87 0.65
CA LEU A 52 0.50 2.05 1.48
C LEU A 52 0.60 3.34 0.66
N THR A 53 1.10 3.29 -0.56
CA THR A 53 1.29 4.51 -1.38
C THR A 53 0.06 4.93 -2.17
N ALA A 54 -0.76 3.98 -2.65
CA ALA A 54 -1.85 4.28 -3.57
C ALA A 54 -2.98 5.16 -2.97
N PRO A 55 -3.45 4.95 -1.72
CA PRO A 55 -4.46 5.78 -1.09
C PRO A 55 -3.89 6.88 -0.18
N PHE A 56 -2.57 7.09 -0.15
CA PHE A 56 -1.93 8.11 0.68
C PHE A 56 -2.33 9.52 0.19
N PRO A 57 -2.75 10.44 1.07
CA PRO A 57 -2.58 10.45 2.53
C PRO A 57 -3.75 9.83 3.33
N PHE A 58 -3.42 8.94 4.28
CA PHE A 58 -4.37 8.35 5.24
C PHE A 58 -3.76 8.24 6.64
N VAL A 59 -4.59 8.17 7.68
CA VAL A 59 -4.14 7.87 9.04
C VAL A 59 -3.91 6.36 9.16
N PRO A 60 -2.69 5.90 9.50
CA PRO A 60 -2.45 4.48 9.66
C PRO A 60 -3.36 3.89 10.76
N ALA A 61 -4.07 2.82 10.39
CA ALA A 61 -4.91 2.05 11.33
C ALA A 61 -4.06 1.16 12.25
N PHE A 62 -2.82 0.87 11.85
CA PHE A 62 -1.82 0.18 12.66
C PHE A 62 -1.07 1.18 13.55
N PRO A 63 -0.65 0.78 14.77
CA PRO A 63 0.16 1.64 15.62
C PRO A 63 1.51 1.89 14.95
N THR A 64 1.83 3.15 14.71
CA THR A 64 3.17 3.54 14.29
C THR A 64 4.08 3.55 15.51
N MET A 65 5.36 3.22 15.33
CA MET A 65 6.37 3.24 16.40
C MET A 65 6.80 4.68 16.77
N GLY A 66 5.86 5.63 16.79
CA GLY A 66 6.15 7.07 16.94
C GLY A 66 6.82 7.71 15.72
N MET A 67 6.78 7.05 14.57
CA MET A 67 7.32 7.57 13.31
C MET A 67 6.22 8.17 12.43
N CYS A 68 6.56 9.28 11.78
CA CYS A 68 5.69 10.02 10.89
C CYS A 68 6.22 10.03 9.45
N PRO A 69 5.34 9.97 8.43
CA PRO A 69 5.75 10.19 7.05
C PRO A 69 6.33 11.59 6.86
N PRO A 70 7.36 11.76 6.02
CA PRO A 70 8.03 13.05 5.84
C PRO A 70 7.05 14.10 5.31
N GLY A 71 7.02 15.27 5.96
CA GLY A 71 6.14 16.39 5.59
C GLY A 71 4.71 16.30 6.12
N TRP A 72 4.41 15.30 6.95
CA TRP A 72 3.10 15.10 7.58
C TRP A 72 3.14 15.24 9.12
N ASP A 73 4.27 15.67 9.66
CA ASP A 73 4.41 15.96 11.09
C ASP A 73 3.38 17.03 11.52
N GLY A 74 2.66 16.76 12.61
CA GLY A 74 1.62 17.65 13.12
C GLY A 74 0.34 17.71 12.26
N SER A 75 0.16 16.79 11.32
CA SER A 75 -1.08 16.64 10.53
C SER A 75 -1.97 15.50 11.04
N PHE A 76 -3.16 15.36 10.46
CA PHE A 76 -4.08 14.26 10.77
C PHE A 76 -3.46 12.86 10.60
N VAL A 77 -2.50 12.70 9.67
CA VAL A 77 -1.83 11.43 9.40
C VAL A 77 -1.02 10.94 10.60
N CYS A 78 -0.55 11.85 11.44
CA CYS A 78 0.30 11.60 12.59
C CYS A 78 -0.40 11.78 13.94
N GLU A 79 -1.67 12.18 13.94
CA GLU A 79 -2.41 12.47 15.15
C GLU A 79 -2.83 11.15 15.84
N PRO A 80 -2.39 10.88 17.10
CA PRO A 80 -2.76 9.67 17.83
C PRO A 80 -4.26 9.60 18.16
N ASP A 81 -4.90 10.74 18.44
CA ASP A 81 -6.35 10.79 18.69
C ASP A 81 -7.12 10.75 17.36
N LYS A 82 -7.88 9.67 17.15
CA LYS A 82 -8.66 9.47 15.92
C LYS A 82 -9.78 10.50 15.73
N HIS A 83 -10.32 11.07 16.81
CA HIS A 83 -11.34 12.12 16.69
C HIS A 83 -10.72 13.43 16.23
N LYS A 84 -9.63 13.85 16.87
CA LYS A 84 -8.86 15.02 16.43
C LYS A 84 -8.33 14.87 15.00
N ALA A 85 -7.83 13.69 14.66
CA ALA A 85 -7.38 13.37 13.30
C ALA A 85 -8.51 13.52 12.26
N LEU A 86 -9.74 13.11 12.60
CA LEU A 86 -10.89 13.26 11.71
C LEU A 86 -11.19 14.73 11.43
N ASP A 87 -11.14 15.59 12.44
CA ASP A 87 -11.42 17.02 12.28
C ASP A 87 -10.30 17.75 11.52
N MET A 88 -9.04 17.38 11.78
CA MET A 88 -7.89 17.81 10.99
C MET A 88 -8.00 17.34 9.52
N TYR A 89 -8.50 16.13 9.26
CA TYR A 89 -8.73 15.62 7.91
C TYR A 89 -9.84 16.38 7.17
N LYS A 90 -10.94 16.72 7.85
CA LYS A 90 -12.00 17.55 7.26
C LYS A 90 -11.45 18.93 6.86
N ALA A 91 -10.71 19.59 7.75
CA ALA A 91 -10.07 20.87 7.45
C ALA A 91 -9.10 20.77 6.27
N TYR A 92 -8.26 19.72 6.24
CA TYR A 92 -7.34 19.44 5.13
C TYR A 92 -8.08 19.24 3.80
N ARG A 93 -9.16 18.46 3.78
CA ARG A 93 -9.98 18.24 2.58
C ARG A 93 -10.60 19.52 2.03
N GLU A 94 -10.87 20.48 2.89
CA GLU A 94 -11.41 21.80 2.54
C GLU A 94 -10.32 22.83 2.20
N GLY A 95 -9.04 22.43 2.27
CA GLY A 95 -7.90 23.32 2.02
C GLY A 95 -7.65 24.35 3.12
N ARG A 96 -8.21 24.12 4.32
CA ARG A 96 -8.08 25.01 5.48
C ARG A 96 -7.04 24.48 6.46
N LYS A 97 -6.40 25.38 7.20
CA LYS A 97 -5.59 25.00 8.36
C LYS A 97 -6.52 24.62 9.50
N TYR A 98 -6.22 23.52 10.18
CA TYR A 98 -6.91 23.17 11.41
C TYR A 98 -6.53 24.17 12.50
N GLU A 99 -7.53 24.84 13.07
CA GLU A 99 -7.38 25.65 14.27
C GLU A 99 -7.84 24.80 15.45
N GLU A 100 -6.95 24.58 16.42
CA GLU A 100 -7.30 23.84 17.62
C GLU A 100 -8.38 24.64 18.36
N PRO A 101 -9.56 24.06 18.65
CA PRO A 101 -10.59 24.78 19.36
C PRO A 101 -10.03 25.19 20.73
N ALA A 102 -10.09 26.48 21.04
CA ALA A 102 -9.61 27.01 22.30
C ALA A 102 -10.16 26.14 23.44
N ALA A 103 -9.26 25.59 24.26
CA ALA A 103 -9.58 24.75 25.41
C ALA A 103 -10.57 25.52 26.32
N GLY A 104 -11.87 25.29 26.10
CA GLY A 104 -12.93 26.14 26.64
C GLY A 104 -14.27 26.03 25.91
N ALA A 105 -14.33 25.55 24.66
CA ALA A 105 -15.59 25.34 23.96
C ALA A 105 -16.22 23.95 24.19
N ALA A 106 -15.72 23.17 25.15
CA ALA A 106 -16.43 22.00 25.69
C ALA A 106 -17.37 22.47 26.82
N ALA A 107 -18.36 23.28 26.46
CA ALA A 107 -19.49 23.60 27.32
C ALA A 107 -20.74 23.70 26.46
N HIS A 108 -21.59 22.67 26.58
CA HIS A 108 -22.97 22.57 26.11
C HIS A 108 -23.16 22.46 24.59
N HIS A 109 -23.61 21.30 24.12
CA HIS A 109 -25.02 21.03 23.76
C HIS A 109 -25.24 19.54 23.51
#